data_AF-A0A538HRH6-F1
#
_entry.id   AF-A0A538HRH6-F1
#
_cell.length_a   1.000
_cell.length_b   1.000
_cell.length_c   1.000
_cell.angle_alpha   90.00
_cell.angle_beta   90.00
_cell.angle_gamma   90.00
#
_symmetry.space_group_name_H-M   'P 1'
#
loop_
_entity.id
_entity.type
_entity.pdbx_description
1 polymer ?
#
loop_
_entity_poly.entity_id
_entity_poly.type
_entity_poly.pdbx_seq_one_letter_code
_entity_poly.pdbx_strand_id
1 'polypeptide(L)' 'MTGAEDALARAEELLARLEATRAELERLSEADDADRALDILGELAGLSKQIEDELQRAKRASESEGDAEP' A
#
# COMPACT_ATOMS: atom_id res chain seq x y z
N MET A 1 13.17 -6.79 -14.97
CA MET A 1 12.04 -6.69 -14.05
C MET A 1 10.80 -6.93 -14.87
N THR A 2 10.03 -7.94 -14.49
CA THR A 2 8.73 -8.22 -15.11
C THR A 2 7.68 -7.27 -14.57
N GLY A 3 6.50 -7.18 -15.21
CA GLY A 3 5.44 -6.28 -14.75
C GLY A 3 4.93 -6.63 -13.35
N ALA A 4 5.02 -7.91 -12.97
CA ALA A 4 4.64 -8.39 -11.64
C ALA A 4 5.65 -7.96 -10.55
N GLU A 5 6.95 -8.05 -10.85
CA GLU A 5 8.02 -7.64 -9.92
C GLU A 5 7.97 -6.13 -9.64
N ASP A 6 7.76 -5.31 -10.67
CA ASP A 6 7.64 -3.86 -10.52
C ASP A 6 6.41 -3.45 -9.68
N ALA A 7 5.27 -4.12 -9.88
CA ALA A 7 4.07 -3.88 -9.10
C ALA A 7 4.25 -4.29 -7.63
N LEU A 8 4.95 -5.40 -7.37
CA LEU A 8 5.24 -5.84 -6.01
C LEU A 8 6.19 -4.88 -5.29
N ALA A 9 7.25 -4.41 -5.95
CA ALA A 9 8.17 -3.43 -5.39
C ALA A 9 7.44 -2.13 -4.99
N ARG A 10 6.51 -1.66 -5.83
CA ARG A 10 5.66 -0.50 -5.50
C ARG A 10 4.74 -0.76 -4.31
N ALA A 11 4.17 -1.96 -4.21
CA ALA A 11 3.34 -2.34 -3.06
C ALA A 11 4.15 -2.34 -1.76
N GLU A 12 5.41 -2.79 -1.79
CA GLU A 12 6.33 -2.75 -0.65
C GLU A 12 6.68 -1.31 -0.23
N GLU A 13 6.95 -0.42 -1.19
CA GLU A 13 7.16 1.01 -0.89
C GLU A 13 5.93 1.66 -0.25
N LEU A 14 4.74 1.34 -0.75
CA LEU A 14 3.48 1.83 -0.19
C LEU A 14 3.22 1.26 1.21
N LEU A 15 3.58 0.00 1.45
CA LEU A 15 3.48 -0.63 2.77
C LEU A 15 4.40 0.06 3.78
N ALA A 16 5.65 0.34 3.42
CA ALA A 16 6.57 1.07 4.29
C ALA A 16 6.04 2.46 4.67
N ARG A 17 5.38 3.15 3.73
CA ARG A 17 4.69 4.43 4.02
C ARG A 17 3.50 4.22 4.96
N LEU A 18 2.68 3.21 4.73
CA LEU A 18 1.53 2.89 5.59
C LEU A 18 1.98 2.60 7.03
N GLU A 19 3.07 1.88 7.22
CA GLU A 19 3.64 1.62 8.55
C GLU A 19 4.11 2.91 9.24
N ALA A 20 4.77 3.80 8.51
CA ALA A 20 5.19 5.09 9.04
C ALA A 20 3.99 5.98 9.42
N THR A 21 2.97 6.05 8.56
CA THR A 21 1.73 6.80 8.82
C THR A 21 0.96 6.19 10.01
N ARG A 22 0.98 4.86 10.18
CA ARG A 22 0.39 4.20 11.37
C ARG A 22 1.14 4.58 12.65
N ALA A 23 2.47 4.64 12.63
CA ALA A 23 3.25 5.07 13.78
C ALA A 23 3.01 6.56 14.13
N GLU A 24 2.65 7.40 13.14
CA GLU A 24 2.17 8.76 13.40
C GLU A 24 0.80 8.76 14.08
N LEU A 25 -0.15 7.94 13.61
CA LEU A 25 -1.46 7.80 14.26
C LEU A 25 -1.33 7.41 15.74
N GLU A 26 -0.44 6.47 16.07
CA GLU A 26 -0.19 6.05 17.45
C GLU A 26 0.29 7.24 18.31
N ARG A 27 1.20 8.07 17.80
CA ARG A 27 1.66 9.28 18.50
C ARG A 27 0.56 10.33 18.67
N LEU A 28 -0.31 10.49 17.68
CA LEU A 28 -1.45 11.42 17.77
C LEU A 28 -2.48 10.94 18.79
N SER A 29 -2.70 9.62 18.87
CA SER A 29 -3.57 9.02 19.88
C SER A 29 -3.02 9.23 21.30
N GLU A 30 -1.70 9.15 21.50
CA GLU A 30 -1.07 9.46 22.80
C GLU A 30 -1.18 10.94 23.17
N ALA A 31 -1.28 11.82 22.17
CA ALA A 31 -1.39 13.27 22.35
C ALA A 31 -2.84 13.78 22.46
N ASP A 32 -3.84 12.88 22.40
CA ASP A 32 -5.28 13.22 22.34
C ASP A 32 -5.64 14.20 21.19
N ASP A 33 -4.90 14.16 20.08
CA ASP A 33 -5.14 15.02 18.90
C ASP A 33 -6.07 14.34 17.89
N ALA A 34 -7.37 14.35 18.21
CA ALA A 34 -8.40 13.66 17.45
C ALA A 34 -8.60 14.21 16.03
N ASP A 35 -8.46 15.52 15.83
CA ASP A 35 -8.68 16.15 14.52
C ASP A 35 -7.59 15.70 13.54
N ARG A 36 -6.31 15.72 13.94
CA ARG A 36 -5.23 15.19 13.09
C ARG A 36 -5.29 13.68 12.93
N ALA A 37 -5.76 12.94 13.95
CA ALA A 37 -5.92 11.51 13.84
C ALA A 37 -6.92 11.13 12.73
N LEU A 38 -7.99 11.91 12.55
CA LEU A 38 -8.96 11.69 11.46
C LEU A 38 -8.33 11.87 10.07
N ASP A 39 -7.49 12.90 9.89
CA ASP A 39 -6.78 13.12 8.63
C ASP A 39 -5.84 11.95 8.30
N ILE A 40 -5.07 11.48 9.30
CA ILE A 40 -4.16 10.33 9.17
C ILE A 40 -4.91 9.03 8.86
N LEU A 41 -6.09 8.81 9.46
CA LEU A 41 -6.94 7.67 9.13
C LEU A 41 -7.41 7.71 7.66
N GLY A 42 -7.69 8.90 7.12
CA GLY A 42 -7.97 9.09 5.70
C GLY A 42 -6.78 8.72 4.81
N GLU A 43 -5.57 9.15 5.19
CA GLU A 43 -4.33 8.79 4.49
C GLU A 43 -4.07 7.28 4.51
N LEU A 44 -4.24 6.63 5.66
CA LEU A 44 -4.11 5.17 5.81
C LEU A 44 -5.08 4.41 4.91
N ALA A 45 -6.33 4.85 4.81
CA ALA A 45 -7.31 4.26 3.91
C ALA A 45 -6.89 4.42 2.44
N GLY A 46 -6.35 5.59 2.08
CA GLY A 46 -5.80 5.86 0.74
C GLY A 46 -4.60 4.99 0.39
N LEU A 47 -3.67 4.80 1.33
CA LEU A 47 -2.51 3.92 1.16
C LEU A 47 -2.93 2.46 1.02
N SER A 48 -3.87 1.99 1.85
CA SER A 48 -4.41 0.63 1.80
C SER A 48 -5.00 0.31 0.42
N LYS A 49 -5.77 1.24 -0.15
CA LYS A 49 -6.35 1.08 -1.49
C LYS A 49 -5.29 1.02 -2.59
N GLN A 50 -4.25 1.86 -2.50
CA GLN A 50 -3.15 1.85 -3.47
C GLN A 50 -2.36 0.54 -3.42
N ILE A 51 -2.13 0.00 -2.22
CA ILE A 51 -1.49 -1.32 -2.04
C ILE A 51 -2.34 -2.40 -2.71
N GLU A 52 -3.65 -2.41 -2.46
CA GLU A 52 -4.56 -3.37 -3.09
C GLU A 52 -4.51 -3.28 -4.63
N ASP A 53 -4.51 -2.06 -5.19
CA ASP A 53 -4.41 -1.84 -6.64
C ASP A 53 -3.12 -2.40 -7.23
N GLU A 54 -1.96 -2.21 -6.58
CA GLU A 54 -0.69 -2.75 -7.05
C GLU A 54 -0.64 -4.29 -6.92
N LEU A 55 -1.20 -4.87 -5.85
CA LEU A 55 -1.32 -6.32 -5.71
C LEU A 55 -2.21 -6.93 -6.81
N GLN A 56 -3.32 -6.28 -7.17
CA GLN A 56 -4.16 -6.72 -8.28
C GLN A 56 -3.45 -6.57 -9.64
N ARG A 57 -2.55 -5.60 -9.81
CA ARG A 57 -1.70 -5.50 -11.01
C ARG A 57 -0.68 -6.61 -11.05
N ALA A 58 0.02 -6.88 -9.94
CA ALA A 58 1.00 -7.96 -9.84
C ALA A 58 0.37 -9.30 -10.19
N LYS A 59 -0.83 -9.58 -9.66
CA LYS A 59 -1.60 -10.79 -9.98
C LYS A 59 -1.89 -10.92 -11.48
N ARG A 60 -2.43 -9.87 -12.11
CA ARG A 60 -2.74 -9.87 -13.55
C ARG A 60 -1.50 -10.01 -14.42
N ALA A 61 -0.39 -9.38 -14.03
CA ALA A 61 0.88 -9.50 -14.75
C ALA A 61 1.41 -10.94 -14.68
N SER A 62 1.37 -11.57 -13.51
CA SER A 62 1.76 -12.97 -13.33
C SER A 62 0.89 -13.93 -14.13
N GLU A 63 -0.43 -13.71 -14.16
CA GLU A 63 -1.36 -14.50 -14.99
C GLU A 63 -1.06 -14.36 -16.49
N SER A 64 -0.72 -13.14 -16.95
CA SER A 64 -0.36 -12.89 -18.35
C SER A 64 1.02 -13.44 -18.74
N GLU A 65 1.95 -13.56 -17.79
CA GLU A 65 3.27 -14.15 -18.00
C GLU A 65 3.21 -15.68 -18.06
N GLY A 66 2.30 -16.31 -17.29
CA GLY A 66 2.09 -17.77 -17.29
C GLY A 66 1.37 -18.34 -18.53
N ASP A 67 0.63 -17.52 -19.27
CA ASP A 67 -0.09 -17.92 -20.49
C ASP A 67 0.79 -17.83 -21.76
N ALA A 68 2.05 -17.39 -21.62
CA ALA A 68 3.01 -17.18 -22.70
C ALA A 68 4.03 -18.33 -22.90
N GLU A 69 3.87 -19.46 -22.20
CA GLU A 69 4.69 -20.66 -22.39
C GLU A 69 4.01 -21.66 -23.37
N PRO A 70 4.58 -21.91 -24.57
CA PRO A 70 4.08 -22.89 -25.54
C PRO A 70 4.47 -24.35 -25.24
#